data_AF-F0GHR9-F1
#
_entry.id   AF-F0GHR9-F1
#
_cell.length_a   1.000
_cell.length_b   1.000
_cell.length_c   1.000
_cell.angle_alpha   90.00
_cell.angle_beta   90.00
_cell.angle_gamma   90.00
#
_symmetry.space_group_name_H-M   'P 1'
#
loop_
_entity.id
_entity.type
_entity.pdbx_description
1 polymer ?
#
loop_
_entity_poly.entity_id
_entity_poly.type
_entity_poly.pdbx_seq_one_letter_code
_entity_poly.pdbx_strand_id
1 'polypeptide(L)' 'MSGAYFSVPTLCMLALVHVYWACGGRLGKRAAIPEQDGVPLLKPSAVGTLAVAAALLGGACVVAARAGW' A
#
# COMPACT_ATOMS: atom_id res chain seq x y z
N MET A 1 -0.56 -22.95 -6.50
CA MET A 1 0.45 -22.24 -7.31
C MET A 1 -0.08 -20.91 -7.85
N SER A 2 -1.27 -20.88 -8.45
CA SER A 2 -1.86 -19.70 -9.11
C SER A 2 -2.07 -18.46 -8.20
N GLY A 3 -2.35 -18.67 -6.91
CA GLY A 3 -2.58 -17.57 -5.97
C GLY A 3 -1.38 -16.65 -5.77
N ALA A 4 -0.16 -17.20 -5.68
CA ALA A 4 1.06 -16.40 -5.48
C ALA A 4 1.36 -15.48 -6.66
N TYR A 5 1.10 -15.95 -7.89
CA TYR A 5 1.25 -15.16 -9.12
C TYR A 5 0.36 -13.92 -9.14
N PHE A 6 -0.78 -13.94 -8.46
CA PHE A 6 -1.66 -12.78 -8.36
C PHE A 6 -1.36 -11.93 -7.12
N SER A 7 -1.16 -12.58 -5.96
CA SER A 7 -0.97 -11.88 -4.68
C SER A 7 0.32 -11.08 -4.62
N VAL A 8 1.46 -11.64 -5.07
CA VAL A 8 2.77 -10.95 -4.95
C VAL A 8 2.80 -9.65 -5.78
N PRO A 9 2.42 -9.63 -7.07
CA PRO A 9 2.37 -8.38 -7.84
C PRO A 9 1.37 -7.37 -7.27
N THR A 10 0.22 -7.84 -6.78
CA THR A 10 -0.80 -6.97 -6.17
C THR A 10 -0.26 -6.28 -4.92
N LEU A 11 0.40 -7.03 -4.03
CA LEU A 11 1.03 -6.48 -2.83
C LEU A 11 2.13 -5.48 -3.17
N CYS A 12 2.98 -5.79 -4.16
CA CYS A 12 4.00 -4.87 -4.64
C CYS A 12 3.40 -3.58 -5.22
N MET A 13 2.34 -3.67 -6.03
CA MET A 13 1.65 -2.49 -6.58
C MET A 13 1.05 -1.62 -5.49
N LEU A 14 0.40 -2.23 -4.49
CA LEU A 14 -0.14 -1.50 -3.35
C LEU A 14 0.97 -0.83 -2.54
N ALA A 15 2.12 -1.49 -2.34
CA ALA A 15 3.25 -0.90 -1.64
C ALA A 15 3.79 0.34 -2.39
N LEU A 16 3.89 0.29 -3.72
CA LEU A 16 4.31 1.43 -4.55
C LEU A 16 3.35 2.61 -4.44
N VAL A 17 2.04 2.36 -4.40
CA VAL A 17 1.03 3.42 -4.17
C VAL A 17 1.25 4.11 -2.82
N HIS A 18 1.56 3.34 -1.77
CA HIS A 18 1.82 3.91 -0.44
C HIS A 18 3.12 4.71 -0.39
N VAL A 19 4.18 4.27 -1.09
CA VAL A 19 5.42 5.05 -1.24
C VAL A 19 5.14 6.35 -1.99
N TYR A 20 4.40 6.31 -3.10
CA TYR A 20 3.98 7.51 -3.84
C TYR A 20 3.22 8.49 -2.93
N TRP A 21 2.29 7.99 -2.10
CA TRP A 21 1.55 8.81 -1.16
C TRP A 21 2.42 9.38 -0.03
N ALA A 22 3.42 8.64 0.43
CA ALA A 22 4.40 9.12 1.40
C ALA A 22 5.26 10.25 0.84
N CYS A 23 5.59 10.20 -0.46
CA CYS A 23 6.31 11.25 -1.18
C CYS A 23 5.44 12.48 -1.52
N GLY A 24 4.20 12.58 -1.04
CA GLY A 24 3.31 13.72 -1.30
C GLY A 24 2.34 13.53 -2.47
N GLY A 25 2.25 12.32 -3.03
CA GLY A 25 1.26 11.95 -4.02
C GLY A 25 -0.18 12.21 -3.55
N ARG A 26 -1.01 12.74 -4.47
CA ARG A 26 -2.42 13.11 -4.21
C ARG A 26 -3.43 12.29 -5.03
N LEU A 27 -2.98 11.63 -6.09
CA LEU A 27 -3.86 10.81 -6.94
C LEU A 27 -4.44 9.64 -6.12
N GLY A 28 -5.75 9.40 -6.23
CA GLY A 28 -6.45 8.32 -5.50
C GLY A 28 -6.57 8.49 -3.98
N LYS A 29 -5.73 9.34 -3.37
CA LYS A 29 -5.72 9.61 -1.92
C LYS A 29 -7.06 10.17 -1.42
N ARG A 30 -7.74 10.99 -2.23
CA ARG A 30 -9.09 11.51 -1.92
C ARG A 30 -10.20 10.45 -1.97
N ALA A 31 -10.05 9.40 -2.79
CA ALA A 31 -11.00 8.29 -2.80
C ALA A 31 -10.82 7.36 -1.57
N ALA A 32 -9.60 7.32 -1.03
CA ALA A 32 -9.24 6.48 0.12
C ALA A 32 -9.41 7.19 1.48
N ILE A 33 -9.28 8.52 1.53
CA ILE A 33 -9.46 9.31 2.75
C ILE A 33 -10.87 9.91 2.73
N PRO A 34 -11.75 9.54 3.66
CA PRO A 34 -13.05 10.19 3.76
C PRO A 34 -12.87 11.64 4.19
N GLU A 35 -13.53 12.54 3.45
CA GLU A 35 -13.62 13.97 3.76
C GLU A 35 -15.03 14.23 4.31
N GLN A 36 -15.13 14.97 5.42
CA GLN A 36 -16.41 15.46 5.94
C GLN A 36 -16.36 16.99 5.91
N ASP A 37 -17.32 17.60 5.21
CA ASP A 37 -17.40 19.06 5.02
C ASP A 37 -16.11 19.70 4.45
N GLY A 38 -15.41 18.97 3.56
CA GLY A 38 -14.16 19.42 2.95
C GLY A 38 -12.92 19.31 3.87
N VAL A 39 -13.08 18.75 5.07
CA VAL A 39 -11.98 18.49 6.00
C VAL A 39 -11.59 17.01 5.93
N PRO A 40 -10.31 16.67 5.71
CA PRO A 40 -9.84 15.28 5.77
C PRO A 40 -10.01 14.72 7.18
N LEU A 41 -10.81 13.67 7.34
CA LEU A 41 -11.03 13.02 8.63
C LEU A 41 -9.77 12.26 9.10
N LEU A 42 -8.96 11.78 8.16
CA LEU A 42 -7.70 11.13 8.42
C LEU A 42 -6.57 11.96 7.80
N LYS A 43 -5.56 12.28 8.62
CA LYS A 43 -4.29 12.83 8.16
C LYS A 43 -3.22 11.74 8.20
N PRO A 44 -3.09 10.92 7.14
CA PRO A 44 -2.01 9.94 7.08
C PRO A 44 -0.68 10.69 7.10
N SER A 45 0.16 10.37 8.09
CA SER A 45 1.54 10.85 8.14
C SER A 45 2.38 10.10 7.11
N ALA A 46 3.40 10.74 6.56
CA ALA A 46 4.31 10.11 5.60
C ALA A 46 4.90 8.80 6.18
N VAL A 47 5.26 8.82 7.47
CA VAL A 47 5.76 7.66 8.23
C VAL A 47 4.74 6.52 8.30
N GLY A 48 3.46 6.83 8.58
CA GLY A 48 2.40 5.83 8.60
C GLY A 48 2.20 5.15 7.24
N THR A 49 2.20 5.93 6.16
CA THR A 49 2.15 5.37 4.79
C THR A 49 3.34 4.50 4.45
N LEU A 50 4.56 4.87 4.87
CA LEU A 50 5.75 4.03 4.66
C LEU A 50 5.69 2.73 5.47
N ALA A 51 5.18 2.77 6.70
CA ALA A 51 4.99 1.57 7.51
C ALA A 51 4.05 0.57 6.82
N VAL A 52 2.96 1.05 6.21
CA VAL A 52 2.05 0.21 5.42
C VAL A 52 2.73 -0.35 4.18
N ALA A 53 3.52 0.45 3.46
CA ALA A 53 4.30 -0.03 2.32
C ALA A 53 5.27 -1.15 2.72
N ALA A 54 5.97 -1.00 3.84
CA ALA A 54 6.89 -2.01 4.36
C ALA A 54 6.16 -3.30 4.76
N ALA A 55 5.00 -3.20 5.40
CA ALA A 55 4.19 -4.36 5.77
C ALA A 55 3.69 -5.14 4.53
N LEU A 56 3.27 -4.44 3.48
CA LEU A 56 2.85 -5.04 2.21
C LEU A 56 4.00 -5.77 1.50
N LEU A 57 5.19 -5.16 1.46
CA LEU A 57 6.39 -5.81 0.91
C LEU A 57 6.80 -7.03 1.75
N GLY A 58 6.76 -6.94 3.07
CA GLY A 58 7.00 -8.08 3.96
C GLY A 58 6.05 -9.24 3.67
N GLY A 59 4.75 -8.95 3.51
CA GLY A 59 3.76 -9.94 3.10
C GLY A 59 4.06 -10.56 1.73
N ALA A 60 4.47 -9.74 0.75
CA ALA A 60 4.86 -10.22 -0.57
C ALA A 60 6.07 -11.18 -0.50
N CYS A 61 7.10 -10.83 0.28
CA CYS A 61 8.27 -11.68 0.49
C CYS A 61 7.90 -13.02 1.15
N VAL A 62 7.03 -13.01 2.17
CA VAL A 62 6.57 -14.25 2.83
C VAL A 62 5.82 -15.12 1.83
N VAL A 63 4.91 -14.56 1.03
CA VAL A 63 4.16 -15.33 0.02
C VAL A 63 5.10 -15.89 -1.06
N ALA A 64 6.05 -15.09 -1.55
CA ALA A 64 7.03 -15.53 -2.54
C ALA A 64 7.90 -16.69 -2.01
N ALA A 65 8.47 -16.53 -0.81
CA ALA A 65 9.28 -17.59 -0.18
C ALA A 65 8.49 -18.88 0.05
N ARG A 66 7.20 -18.78 0.43
CA ARG A 66 6.34 -19.97 0.64
C ARG A 66 5.87 -20.59 -0.67
N ALA A 67 5.86 -19.83 -1.77
CA ALA A 67 5.52 -20.30 -3.11
C ALA A 67 6.72 -20.93 -3.84
N GLY A 68 7.93 -20.85 -3.27
CA GLY A 68 9.17 -21.38 -3.86
C GLY A 68 9.69 -20.52 -5.00
N TRP A 69 9.39 -19.21 -4.98
CA TRP A 69 9.98 -18.23 -5.87
C TRP A 69 11.35 -17.76 -5.36
#